data_AF-A0A6L6ZRU4-F1
#
_entry.id   AF-A0A6L6ZRU4-F1
#
_cell.length_a   1.000
_cell.length_b   1.000
_cell.length_c   1.000
_cell.angle_alpha   90.00
_cell.angle_beta   90.00
_cell.angle_gamma   90.00
#
_symmetry.space_group_name_H-M   'P 1'
#
loop_
_entity.id
_entity.type
_entity.pdbx_description
1 polymer ?
#
loop_
_entity_poly.entity_id
_entity_poly.type
_entity_poly.pdbx_seq_one_letter_code
_entity_poly.pdbx_strand_id
1 'polypeptide(L)'
;MGRIIDLDGKPFSFDPEMQSAALDIPQIASRYIEHPASGITPNRAAQCLRGAERGDLIAQSDLAADIEEKDISVRWQVNDATAEKPFASFTLENSETVADALTRAARHRGVLVTSNAAGELVFTQAGSRQTDTLVLGENLLEAIYNDDHRMRYSEYRIRGHGRGGGKSGDSAKPDSLSAPVGVVNDEGVTRYRPKIVLADHHIDTSGATQRGLREMRRAVARSSRFTAVVRTWFRSDGTLWDLNLLTRVTASRFGIDQRDLLICQVEFSLDAQKGETTRLILAPRDGFIVPAEPDSKGRGGNDAGGVDAFIHQQMKKQGITFNDK
;
A
#
# COMPACT_ATOMS: atom_id res chain seq x y z
N MET A 1 -0.01 5.15 -51.95
CA MET A 1 0.85 5.52 -50.81
C MET A 1 0.67 7.01 -50.55
N GLY A 2 0.05 7.38 -49.43
CA GLY A 2 -0.16 8.78 -49.07
C GLY A 2 1.14 9.39 -48.58
N ARG A 3 1.52 10.57 -49.11
CA ARG A 3 2.74 11.30 -48.74
C ARG A 3 2.34 12.40 -47.75
N ILE A 4 3.05 12.52 -46.64
CA ILE A 4 2.77 13.54 -45.62
C ILE A 4 3.03 14.93 -46.23
N ILE A 5 2.02 15.80 -46.15
CA ILE A 5 2.03 17.17 -46.64
C ILE A 5 1.97 18.14 -45.45
N ASP A 6 2.64 19.27 -45.57
CA ASP A 6 2.63 20.34 -44.57
C ASP A 6 1.33 21.18 -44.65
N LEU A 7 1.15 22.13 -43.73
CA LEU A 7 0.01 23.04 -43.62
C LEU A 7 -0.28 23.82 -44.91
N ASP A 8 0.74 24.05 -45.74
CA ASP A 8 0.65 24.71 -47.05
C ASP A 8 0.48 23.74 -48.23
N GLY A 9 0.21 22.46 -47.97
CA GLY A 9 -0.04 21.43 -48.99
C GLY A 9 1.20 20.97 -49.77
N LYS A 10 2.40 21.39 -49.36
CA LYS A 10 3.66 20.92 -49.96
C LYS A 10 4.11 19.59 -49.33
N PRO A 11 4.63 18.63 -50.10
CA PRO A 11 5.16 17.38 -49.54
C PRO A 11 6.36 17.66 -48.64
N PHE A 12 6.41 17.04 -47.46
CA PHE A 12 7.61 17.06 -46.63
C PHE A 12 8.75 16.32 -47.36
N SER A 13 9.87 17.02 -47.57
CA SER A 13 11.10 16.45 -48.08
C SER A 13 12.04 16.25 -46.90
N PHE A 14 12.25 15.01 -46.49
CA PHE A 14 13.27 14.67 -45.49
C PHE A 14 14.62 14.58 -46.19
N ASP A 15 15.56 15.43 -45.80
CA ASP A 15 16.95 15.31 -46.19
C ASP A 15 17.65 14.32 -45.24
N PRO A 16 18.08 13.14 -45.71
CA PRO A 16 18.66 12.10 -44.86
C PRO A 16 19.93 12.53 -44.12
N GLU A 17 20.62 13.57 -44.61
CA GLU A 17 21.85 14.09 -44.01
C GLU A 17 21.60 15.00 -42.79
N MET A 18 20.35 15.38 -42.51
CA MET A 18 19.99 16.20 -41.34
C MET A 18 19.97 15.41 -40.01
N GLN A 19 20.19 14.09 -40.04
CA GLN A 19 20.23 13.26 -38.85
C GLN A 19 21.68 13.12 -38.35
N SER A 20 22.06 13.92 -37.34
CA SER A 20 23.45 14.06 -36.88
C SER A 20 24.02 12.85 -36.11
N ALA A 21 23.24 11.78 -35.92
CA ALA A 21 23.72 10.52 -35.36
C ALA A 21 22.89 9.34 -35.88
N ALA A 22 23.39 8.66 -36.92
CA ALA A 22 22.94 7.32 -37.26
C ALA A 22 23.59 6.33 -36.28
N LEU A 23 22.97 6.12 -35.12
CA LEU A 23 23.25 4.93 -34.32
C LEU A 23 22.34 3.82 -34.84
N ASP A 24 22.94 2.90 -35.59
CA ASP A 24 22.29 1.74 -36.18
C ASP A 24 21.54 0.94 -35.09
N ILE A 25 20.21 1.01 -35.12
CA ILE A 25 19.28 0.21 -34.31
C ILE A 25 19.66 -1.30 -34.27
N PRO A 26 20.18 -1.92 -35.34
CA PRO A 26 20.65 -3.31 -35.30
C PRO A 26 21.83 -3.59 -34.34
N GLN A 27 22.67 -2.60 -34.05
CA GLN A 27 23.81 -2.76 -33.13
C GLN A 27 23.38 -2.76 -31.65
N ILE A 28 22.22 -2.14 -31.34
CA ILE A 28 21.65 -2.14 -29.98
C ILE A 28 21.03 -3.50 -29.68
N ALA A 29 20.32 -4.10 -30.66
CA ALA A 29 19.67 -5.40 -30.51
C ALA A 29 20.64 -6.61 -30.45
N SER A 30 21.89 -6.44 -30.87
CA SER A 30 22.89 -7.52 -30.96
C SER A 30 23.92 -7.51 -29.82
N ARG A 31 23.78 -6.60 -28.85
CA ARG A 31 24.62 -6.61 -27.64
C ARG A 31 24.22 -7.77 -26.73
N TYR A 32 25.20 -8.58 -26.36
CA TYR A 32 25.10 -9.44 -25.19
C TYR A 32 24.96 -8.54 -23.95
N ILE A 33 23.88 -8.71 -23.22
CA ILE A 33 23.66 -8.01 -21.96
C ILE A 33 24.66 -8.57 -20.95
N GLU A 34 25.70 -7.80 -20.62
CA GLU A 34 26.57 -8.12 -19.50
C GLU A 34 25.83 -7.77 -18.21
N HIS A 35 25.04 -8.71 -17.70
CA HIS A 35 24.31 -8.56 -16.43
C HIS A 35 25.26 -8.77 -15.24
N PRO A 36 25.49 -7.76 -14.38
CA PRO A 36 25.51 -7.98 -12.95
C PRO A 36 24.07 -7.80 -12.46
N ALA A 37 23.45 -8.87 -11.97
CA ALA A 37 22.11 -8.91 -11.39
C ALA A 37 22.00 -8.12 -10.06
N SER A 38 22.42 -6.85 -10.07
CA SER A 38 22.43 -5.96 -8.91
C SER A 38 22.06 -4.54 -9.33
N GLY A 39 20.76 -4.27 -9.23
CA GLY A 39 20.25 -3.02 -8.66
C GLY A 39 20.26 -1.79 -9.56
N ILE A 40 19.09 -1.45 -10.09
CA ILE A 40 18.71 -0.04 -10.20
C ILE A 40 18.71 0.54 -8.78
N THR A 41 19.75 1.29 -8.44
CA THR A 41 19.72 2.18 -7.27
C THR A 41 19.02 3.49 -7.66
N PRO A 42 18.43 4.24 -6.72
CA PRO A 42 17.81 5.54 -7.03
C PRO A 42 18.74 6.50 -7.78
N ASN A 43 20.04 6.45 -7.50
CA ASN A 43 21.06 7.23 -8.22
C ASN A 43 21.27 6.76 -9.67
N ARG A 44 21.23 5.44 -9.91
CA ARG A 44 21.35 4.87 -11.26
C ARG A 44 20.10 5.18 -12.09
N ALA A 45 18.91 5.08 -11.51
CA ALA A 45 17.66 5.52 -12.15
C ALA A 45 17.72 7.00 -12.55
N ALA A 46 18.19 7.88 -11.65
CA ALA A 46 18.34 9.30 -11.93
C ALA A 46 19.43 9.63 -12.98
N GLN A 47 20.42 8.75 -13.15
CA GLN A 47 21.41 8.88 -14.23
C GLN A 47 20.84 8.42 -15.57
N CYS A 48 20.12 7.29 -15.61
CA CYS A 48 19.44 6.79 -16.80
C CYS A 48 18.39 7.77 -17.32
N LEU A 49 17.58 8.38 -16.43
CA LEU A 49 16.60 9.40 -16.80
C LEU A 49 17.25 10.66 -17.42
N ARG A 50 18.38 11.10 -16.86
CA ARG A 50 19.15 12.24 -17.43
C ARG A 50 19.84 11.90 -18.75
N GLY A 51 20.23 10.64 -18.96
CA GLY A 51 20.71 10.15 -20.25
C GLY A 51 19.60 10.10 -21.29
N ALA A 52 18.41 9.64 -20.89
CA ALA A 52 17.22 9.60 -21.73
C ALA A 52 16.76 11.00 -22.18
N GLU A 53 16.84 12.02 -21.31
CA GLU A 53 16.57 13.43 -21.66
C GLU A 53 17.56 13.99 -22.71
N ARG A 54 18.75 13.37 -22.85
CA ARG A 54 19.77 13.74 -23.85
C ARG A 54 19.71 12.89 -25.12
N GLY A 55 18.71 12.02 -25.25
CA GLY A 55 18.55 11.15 -26.42
C GLY A 55 19.41 9.89 -26.41
N ASP A 56 19.90 9.45 -25.24
CA ASP A 56 20.63 8.19 -25.12
C ASP A 56 19.66 6.99 -25.16
N LEU A 57 19.51 6.42 -26.35
CA LEU A 57 18.61 5.30 -26.64
C LEU A 57 19.02 4.00 -25.93
N ILE A 58 20.29 3.85 -25.54
CA ILE A 58 20.80 2.66 -24.86
C ILE A 58 20.28 2.63 -23.41
N ALA A 59 20.38 3.76 -22.71
CA ALA A 59 19.85 3.89 -21.34
C ALA A 59 18.31 3.71 -21.27
N GLN A 60 17.60 4.07 -22.35
CA GLN A 60 16.15 3.82 -22.47
C GLN A 60 15.83 2.34 -22.70
N SER A 61 16.60 1.66 -23.55
CA SER A 61 16.44 0.22 -23.81
C SER A 61 16.72 -0.62 -22.57
N ASP A 62 17.78 -0.28 -21.80
CA ASP A 62 18.13 -1.01 -20.58
C ASP A 62 17.07 -0.82 -19.48
N LEU A 63 16.50 0.39 -19.35
CA LEU A 63 15.41 0.66 -18.41
C LEU A 63 14.11 -0.05 -18.83
N ALA A 64 13.79 -0.05 -20.12
CA ALA A 64 12.62 -0.74 -20.64
C ALA A 64 12.75 -2.26 -20.43
N ALA A 65 13.93 -2.84 -20.70
CA ALA A 65 14.21 -4.24 -20.45
C ALA A 65 14.18 -4.59 -18.95
N ASP A 66 14.73 -3.74 -18.07
CA ASP A 66 14.68 -3.95 -16.61
C ASP A 66 13.24 -3.89 -16.05
N ILE A 67 12.36 -3.07 -16.67
CA ILE A 67 10.94 -2.99 -16.33
C ILE A 67 10.16 -4.18 -16.91
N GLU A 68 10.48 -4.61 -18.13
CA GLU A 68 9.87 -5.75 -18.82
C GLU A 68 10.28 -7.10 -18.20
N GLU A 69 11.52 -7.23 -17.71
CA GLU A 69 12.04 -8.43 -17.02
C GLU A 69 11.45 -8.59 -15.60
N LYS A 70 10.89 -7.53 -15.02
CA LYS A 70 10.20 -7.53 -13.73
C LYS A 70 8.68 -7.71 -13.95
N ASP A 71 8.26 -8.86 -14.46
CA ASP A 71 6.86 -9.27 -14.57
C ASP A 71 6.26 -9.49 -13.16
N ILE A 72 5.93 -8.40 -12.45
CA ILE A 72 5.36 -8.46 -11.09
C ILE A 72 3.93 -8.98 -11.22
N SER A 73 3.80 -10.30 -11.06
CA SER A 73 2.50 -10.96 -10.99
C SER A 73 1.72 -10.50 -9.76
N VAL A 74 0.47 -10.07 -9.96
CA VAL A 74 -0.41 -9.58 -8.89
C VAL A 74 -1.50 -10.61 -8.59
N ARG A 75 -1.70 -10.91 -7.31
CA ARG A 75 -2.74 -11.82 -6.83
C ARG A 75 -3.73 -11.09 -5.91
N TRP A 76 -5.00 -11.14 -6.25
CA TRP A 76 -6.09 -10.67 -5.40
C TRP A 76 -6.71 -11.83 -4.62
N GLN A 77 -6.60 -11.83 -3.29
CA GLN A 77 -7.12 -12.88 -2.39
C GLN A 77 -8.16 -12.34 -1.40
N VAL A 78 -8.83 -11.24 -1.76
CA VAL A 78 -9.87 -10.62 -0.92
C VAL A 78 -11.23 -10.91 -1.54
N ASN A 79 -12.18 -11.33 -0.72
CA ASN A 79 -13.57 -11.56 -1.12
C ASN A 79 -14.47 -10.66 -0.29
N ASP A 80 -14.36 -9.35 -0.51
CA ASP A 80 -15.11 -8.30 0.17
C ASP A 80 -15.52 -7.22 -0.84
N ALA A 81 -16.83 -7.05 -0.99
CA ALA A 81 -17.43 -6.08 -1.91
C ALA A 81 -17.02 -4.63 -1.61
N THR A 82 -16.59 -4.31 -0.39
CA THR A 82 -16.07 -2.97 -0.06
C THR A 82 -14.67 -2.76 -0.63
N ALA A 83 -13.84 -3.80 -0.61
CA ALA A 83 -12.47 -3.75 -1.11
C ALA A 83 -12.41 -3.72 -2.65
N GLU A 84 -13.42 -4.28 -3.32
CA GLU A 84 -13.51 -4.34 -4.79
C GLU A 84 -13.96 -3.04 -5.46
N LYS A 85 -14.41 -2.04 -4.68
CA LYS A 85 -14.90 -0.78 -5.25
C LYS A 85 -13.79 -0.05 -6.01
N PRO A 86 -14.01 0.35 -7.29
CA PRO A 86 -13.06 1.17 -8.02
C PRO A 86 -12.77 2.50 -7.29
N PHE A 87 -11.57 3.01 -7.44
CA PHE A 87 -11.26 4.39 -7.04
C PHE A 87 -11.86 5.35 -8.07
N ALA A 88 -12.56 6.38 -7.61
CA ALA A 88 -13.05 7.43 -8.52
C ALA A 88 -11.89 8.23 -9.12
N SER A 89 -10.86 8.48 -8.32
CA SER A 89 -9.56 8.99 -8.77
C SER A 89 -8.47 8.53 -7.80
N PHE A 90 -7.28 8.28 -8.34
CA PHE A 90 -6.09 8.00 -7.55
C PHE A 90 -4.90 8.69 -8.21
N THR A 91 -4.34 9.68 -7.52
CA THR A 91 -3.21 10.46 -8.02
C THR A 91 -1.94 9.98 -7.34
N LEU A 92 -0.86 9.85 -8.11
CA LEU A 92 0.46 9.55 -7.58
C LEU A 92 1.11 10.82 -7.01
N GLU A 93 1.81 10.66 -5.89
CA GLU A 93 2.59 11.71 -5.25
C GLU A 93 4.00 11.77 -5.86
N ASN A 94 4.56 12.98 -5.93
CA ASN A 94 5.89 13.17 -6.50
C ASN A 94 6.93 12.37 -5.70
N SER A 95 7.68 11.52 -6.40
CA SER A 95 8.74 10.68 -5.82
C SER A 95 8.27 9.63 -4.81
N GLU A 96 6.98 9.28 -4.75
CA GLU A 96 6.53 8.12 -3.96
C GLU A 96 6.95 6.81 -4.63
N THR A 97 7.21 5.78 -3.82
CA THR A 97 7.50 4.44 -4.35
C THR A 97 6.21 3.71 -4.73
N VAL A 98 6.31 2.71 -5.62
CA VAL A 98 5.17 1.83 -5.95
C VAL A 98 4.61 1.17 -4.67
N ALA A 99 5.49 0.74 -3.76
CA ALA A 99 5.07 0.15 -2.49
C ALA A 99 4.28 1.14 -1.62
N ASP A 100 4.69 2.41 -1.56
CA ASP A 100 3.98 3.45 -0.80
C ASP A 100 2.62 3.77 -1.41
N ALA A 101 2.57 3.93 -2.75
CA ALA A 101 1.33 4.18 -3.49
C ALA A 101 0.33 3.04 -3.28
N LEU A 102 0.77 1.78 -3.43
CA LEU A 102 -0.09 0.62 -3.22
C LEU A 102 -0.49 0.45 -1.76
N THR A 103 0.39 0.73 -0.81
CA THR A 103 0.05 0.72 0.63
C THR A 103 -0.96 1.82 0.95
N ARG A 104 -0.89 2.98 0.30
CA ARG A 104 -1.89 4.06 0.43
C ARG A 104 -3.24 3.64 -0.15
N ALA A 105 -3.27 3.09 -1.37
CA ALA A 105 -4.49 2.56 -1.98
C ALA A 105 -5.11 1.43 -1.13
N ALA A 106 -4.32 0.46 -0.69
CA ALA A 106 -4.77 -0.67 0.12
C ALA A 106 -5.46 -0.22 1.43
N ARG A 107 -4.97 0.86 2.06
CA ARG A 107 -5.58 1.46 3.26
C ARG A 107 -7.00 1.95 3.00
N HIS A 108 -7.26 2.54 1.83
CA HIS A 108 -8.60 2.98 1.46
C HIS A 108 -9.59 1.84 1.21
N ARG A 109 -9.08 0.63 0.96
CA ARG A 109 -9.87 -0.59 0.73
C ARG A 109 -9.85 -1.57 1.88
N GLY A 110 -9.15 -1.25 2.98
CA GLY A 110 -9.09 -2.12 4.15
C GLY A 110 -8.37 -3.45 3.90
N VAL A 111 -7.40 -3.46 2.97
CA VAL A 111 -6.65 -4.67 2.59
C VAL A 111 -5.18 -4.55 3.00
N LEU A 112 -4.53 -5.69 3.16
CA LEU A 112 -3.11 -5.84 3.40
C LEU A 112 -2.38 -6.09 2.08
N VAL A 113 -1.17 -5.57 1.97
CA VAL A 113 -0.26 -5.82 0.84
C VAL A 113 0.90 -6.65 1.36
N THR A 114 1.18 -7.77 0.71
CA THR A 114 2.27 -8.68 1.06
C THR A 114 2.82 -9.36 -0.20
N SER A 115 3.72 -10.33 -0.03
CA SER A 115 4.27 -11.15 -1.11
C SER A 115 4.18 -12.62 -0.75
N ASN A 116 4.28 -13.51 -1.74
CA ASN A 116 4.37 -14.95 -1.53
C ASN A 116 5.72 -15.53 -1.96
N ALA A 117 5.90 -16.85 -1.80
CA ALA A 117 7.13 -17.56 -2.15
C ALA A 117 7.47 -17.51 -3.66
N ALA A 118 6.50 -17.24 -4.53
CA ALA A 118 6.71 -17.07 -5.97
C ALA A 118 7.14 -15.64 -6.35
N GLY A 119 7.19 -14.71 -5.37
CA GLY A 119 7.50 -13.31 -5.62
C GLY A 119 6.32 -12.49 -6.16
N GLU A 120 5.10 -13.03 -6.12
CA GLU A 120 3.90 -12.30 -6.51
C GLU A 120 3.53 -11.26 -5.45
N LEU A 121 2.97 -10.14 -5.88
CA LEU A 121 2.35 -9.15 -5.01
C LEU A 121 0.94 -9.60 -4.64
N VAL A 122 0.67 -9.78 -3.35
CA VAL A 122 -0.61 -10.33 -2.85
C VAL A 122 -1.39 -9.28 -2.08
N PHE A 123 -2.63 -9.04 -2.50
CA PHE A 123 -3.63 -8.29 -1.73
C PHE A 123 -4.50 -9.27 -0.95
N THR A 124 -4.55 -9.12 0.37
CA THR A 124 -5.22 -10.07 1.27
C THR A 124 -5.83 -9.39 2.48
N GLN A 125 -6.50 -10.16 3.34
CA GLN A 125 -6.98 -9.74 4.65
C GLN A 125 -6.38 -10.64 5.73
N ALA A 126 -6.42 -10.19 6.99
CA ALA A 126 -5.94 -10.97 8.12
C ALA A 126 -6.65 -12.34 8.18
N GLY A 127 -5.88 -13.43 8.16
CA GLY A 127 -6.37 -14.80 8.18
C GLY A 127 -7.40 -15.02 9.29
N SER A 128 -8.55 -15.60 8.94
CA SER A 128 -9.69 -15.76 9.85
C SER A 128 -9.90 -17.20 10.30
N ARG A 129 -9.39 -18.16 9.56
CA ARG A 129 -9.53 -19.59 9.86
C ARG A 129 -8.34 -20.05 10.69
N GLN A 130 -8.61 -20.65 11.84
CA GLN A 130 -7.58 -21.32 12.62
C GLN A 130 -7.04 -22.53 11.86
N THR A 131 -5.73 -22.60 11.67
CA THR A 131 -5.06 -23.66 10.91
C THR A 131 -4.23 -24.59 11.77
N ASP A 132 -3.62 -24.07 12.84
CA ASP A 132 -2.62 -24.79 13.65
C ASP A 132 -2.84 -24.59 15.14
N THR A 133 -2.21 -25.45 15.94
CA THR A 133 -2.13 -25.33 17.39
C THR A 133 -0.69 -25.50 17.86
N LEU A 134 -0.20 -24.55 18.67
CA LEU A 134 1.10 -24.59 19.33
C LEU A 134 0.89 -24.86 20.82
N VAL A 135 1.46 -25.94 21.31
CA VAL A 135 1.38 -26.36 22.73
C VAL A 135 2.79 -26.37 23.31
N LEU A 136 2.99 -25.57 24.36
CA LEU A 136 4.28 -25.47 25.05
C LEU A 136 4.70 -26.83 25.62
N GLY A 137 5.88 -27.31 25.24
CA GLY A 137 6.41 -28.61 25.65
C GLY A 137 6.13 -29.75 24.67
N GLU A 138 5.27 -29.54 23.67
CA GLU A 138 5.07 -30.46 22.56
C GLU A 138 5.79 -29.95 21.31
N ASN A 139 5.08 -29.24 20.42
CA ASN A 139 5.64 -28.68 19.18
C ASN A 139 6.25 -27.29 19.37
N LEU A 140 5.95 -26.61 20.48
CA LEU A 140 6.52 -25.32 20.86
C LEU A 140 7.70 -25.54 21.83
N LEU A 141 8.92 -25.28 21.35
CA LEU A 141 10.17 -25.50 22.08
C LEU A 141 10.49 -24.36 23.03
N GLU A 142 10.43 -23.13 22.52
CA GLU A 142 10.70 -21.92 23.28
C GLU A 142 9.58 -20.92 23.04
N ALA A 143 9.21 -20.17 24.08
CA ALA A 143 8.19 -19.15 24.01
C ALA A 143 8.64 -17.91 24.79
N ILE A 144 8.52 -16.75 24.16
CA ILE A 144 8.73 -15.44 24.77
C ILE A 144 7.44 -14.67 24.60
N TYR A 145 6.81 -14.30 25.70
CA TYR A 145 5.63 -13.46 25.71
C TYR A 145 5.99 -12.06 26.22
N ASN A 146 5.70 -11.05 25.41
CA ASN A 146 5.87 -9.65 25.75
C ASN A 146 4.51 -8.96 25.68
N ASP A 147 4.11 -8.35 26.79
CA ASP A 147 2.94 -7.48 26.86
C ASP A 147 3.34 -6.08 27.33
N ASP A 148 3.33 -5.13 26.41
CA ASP A 148 3.82 -3.77 26.58
C ASP A 148 2.72 -2.73 26.36
N HIS A 149 2.22 -2.17 27.45
CA HIS A 149 1.18 -1.14 27.43
C HIS A 149 1.73 0.29 27.33
N ARG A 150 3.05 0.52 27.17
CA ARG A 150 3.63 1.87 27.10
C ARG A 150 3.02 2.72 25.97
N MET A 151 2.72 2.07 24.85
CA MET A 151 2.13 2.69 23.65
C MET A 151 0.63 2.39 23.49
N ARG A 152 -0.05 1.92 24.56
CA ARG A 152 -1.50 1.77 24.65
C ARG A 152 -2.10 2.99 25.34
N TYR A 153 -3.26 3.41 24.87
CA TYR A 153 -3.97 4.62 25.30
C TYR A 153 -5.44 4.27 25.51
N SER A 154 -6.10 4.88 26.49
CA SER A 154 -7.52 4.62 26.77
C SER A 154 -8.44 5.19 25.70
N GLU A 155 -7.98 6.24 25.01
CA GLU A 155 -8.76 6.98 24.03
C GLU A 155 -7.83 7.55 22.95
N TYR A 156 -8.25 7.41 21.69
CA TYR A 156 -7.57 7.92 20.51
C TYR A 156 -8.46 8.98 19.86
N ARG A 157 -8.02 10.24 19.91
CA ARG A 157 -8.71 11.38 19.29
C ARG A 157 -7.97 11.82 18.03
N ILE A 158 -8.60 11.68 16.88
CA ILE A 158 -8.10 12.23 15.63
C ILE A 158 -8.78 13.58 15.39
N ARG A 159 -8.00 14.66 15.34
CA ARG A 159 -8.51 16.01 15.06
C ARG A 159 -8.09 16.47 13.68
N GLY A 160 -9.08 16.80 12.86
CA GLY A 160 -8.85 17.48 11.58
C GLY A 160 -8.61 18.98 11.75
N HIS A 161 -8.58 19.68 10.62
CA HIS A 161 -8.52 21.13 10.58
C HIS A 161 -9.91 21.74 10.44
N GLY A 162 -10.20 22.79 11.21
CA GLY A 162 -11.42 23.58 11.07
C GLY A 162 -11.39 24.41 9.79
N ARG A 163 -12.57 24.67 9.23
CA ARG A 163 -12.72 25.56 8.07
C ARG A 163 -12.97 26.98 8.55
N GLY A 164 -11.93 27.67 9.00
CA GLY A 164 -12.05 29.11 9.22
C GLY A 164 -10.94 29.74 10.04
N GLY A 165 -10.50 30.89 9.53
CA GLY A 165 -9.59 31.83 10.18
C GLY A 165 -9.77 33.20 9.53
N GLY A 166 -9.51 34.28 10.28
CA GLY A 166 -9.68 35.65 9.81
C GLY A 166 -11.14 36.07 9.62
N LYS A 167 -11.35 37.11 8.79
CA LYS A 167 -12.65 37.80 8.61
C LYS A 167 -13.83 36.88 8.26
N SER A 168 -13.58 35.78 7.53
CA SER A 168 -14.59 34.79 7.17
C SER A 168 -14.97 33.86 8.33
N GLY A 169 -14.06 33.65 9.29
CA GLY A 169 -14.31 32.91 10.51
C GLY A 169 -15.09 33.72 11.54
N ASP A 170 -14.82 35.03 11.66
CA ASP A 170 -15.47 35.91 12.63
C ASP A 170 -16.98 36.06 12.41
N SER A 171 -17.45 35.83 11.18
CA SER A 171 -18.87 35.90 10.80
C SER A 171 -19.57 34.54 10.76
N ALA A 172 -18.82 33.45 10.94
CA ALA A 172 -19.36 32.09 10.87
C ALA A 172 -19.84 31.60 12.25
N LYS A 173 -20.85 30.72 12.26
CA LYS A 173 -21.33 30.12 13.51
C LYS A 173 -20.23 29.22 14.12
N PRO A 174 -20.00 29.25 15.45
CA PRO A 174 -18.98 28.42 16.10
C PRO A 174 -19.04 26.93 15.72
N ASP A 175 -20.24 26.36 15.63
CA ASP A 175 -20.45 24.96 15.24
C ASP A 175 -19.97 24.64 13.81
N SER A 176 -20.06 25.62 12.90
CA SER A 176 -19.61 25.47 11.51
C SER A 176 -18.09 25.61 11.32
N LEU A 177 -17.40 26.14 12.34
CA LEU A 177 -15.95 26.28 12.38
C LEU A 177 -15.26 25.09 13.07
N SER A 178 -16.03 24.27 13.81
CA SER A 178 -15.48 23.16 14.56
C SER A 178 -14.71 22.20 13.65
N ALA A 179 -13.49 21.88 14.06
CA ALA A 179 -12.71 20.85 13.42
C ALA A 179 -13.43 19.49 13.57
N PRO A 180 -13.42 18.64 12.53
CA PRO A 180 -13.92 17.29 12.64
C PRO A 180 -13.05 16.51 13.63
N VAL A 181 -13.70 15.74 14.52
CA VAL A 181 -13.03 14.93 15.54
C VAL A 181 -13.58 13.51 15.52
N GLY A 182 -12.70 12.53 15.35
CA GLY A 182 -13.00 11.11 15.58
C GLY A 182 -12.46 10.67 16.94
N VAL A 183 -13.25 9.92 17.70
CA VAL A 183 -12.86 9.40 19.02
C VAL A 183 -13.07 7.89 19.05
N VAL A 184 -12.04 7.15 19.47
CA VAL A 184 -12.08 5.68 19.63
C VAL A 184 -11.53 5.31 21.00
N ASN A 185 -12.25 4.48 21.75
CA ASN A 185 -11.85 4.01 23.07
C ASN A 185 -11.23 2.61 22.99
N ASP A 186 -10.22 2.36 23.82
CA ASP A 186 -9.61 1.05 24.02
C ASP A 186 -9.98 0.53 25.40
N GLU A 187 -10.95 -0.39 25.44
CA GLU A 187 -11.48 -0.97 26.67
C GLU A 187 -10.43 -1.77 27.45
N GLY A 188 -9.33 -2.19 26.80
CA GLY A 188 -8.22 -2.86 27.46
C GLY A 188 -7.36 -1.95 28.33
N VAL A 189 -7.57 -0.62 28.28
CA VAL A 189 -6.80 0.36 29.06
C VAL A 189 -7.72 1.08 30.03
N THR A 190 -7.81 0.56 31.26
CA THR A 190 -8.70 1.08 32.31
C THR A 190 -8.26 2.44 32.87
N ARG A 191 -6.96 2.73 32.83
CA ARG A 191 -6.41 4.01 33.29
C ARG A 191 -6.57 5.08 32.21
N TYR A 192 -7.18 6.21 32.57
CA TYR A 192 -7.30 7.35 31.67
C TYR A 192 -5.93 7.85 31.15
N ARG A 193 -5.71 7.69 29.85
CA ARG A 193 -4.49 8.04 29.09
C ARG A 193 -4.87 8.39 27.64
N PRO A 194 -5.39 9.60 27.38
CA PRO A 194 -5.78 9.99 26.03
C PRO A 194 -4.57 10.24 25.13
N LYS A 195 -4.70 9.90 23.85
CA LYS A 195 -3.79 10.29 22.75
C LYS A 195 -4.55 11.17 21.78
N ILE A 196 -4.00 12.34 21.46
CA ILE A 196 -4.52 13.20 20.40
C ILE A 196 -3.55 13.14 19.22
N VAL A 197 -4.08 12.89 18.03
CA VAL A 197 -3.34 12.91 16.76
C VAL A 197 -4.00 13.95 15.87
N LEU A 198 -3.19 14.88 15.37
CA LEU A 198 -3.64 15.85 14.37
C LEU A 198 -3.60 15.18 12.99
N ALA A 199 -4.63 15.38 12.19
CA ALA A 199 -4.66 14.91 10.82
C ALA A 199 -4.05 15.95 9.90
N ASP A 200 -3.08 15.56 9.08
CA ASP A 200 -2.31 16.48 8.21
C ASP A 200 -3.04 16.87 6.92
N HIS A 201 -4.19 16.27 6.64
CA HIS A 201 -5.02 16.52 5.46
C HIS A 201 -6.48 16.77 5.87
N HIS A 202 -7.29 17.28 4.93
CA HIS A 202 -8.72 17.44 5.15
C HIS A 202 -9.36 16.07 5.38
N ILE A 203 -10.00 15.92 6.53
CA ILE A 203 -10.63 14.67 6.97
C ILE A 203 -12.04 14.98 7.44
N ASP A 204 -12.97 14.06 7.27
CA ASP A 204 -14.31 14.13 7.86
C ASP A 204 -14.37 13.32 9.17
N THR A 205 -15.49 13.40 9.89
CA THR A 205 -15.65 12.68 11.17
C THR A 205 -15.53 11.16 11.00
N SER A 206 -16.03 10.62 9.87
CA SER A 206 -15.97 9.18 9.57
C SER A 206 -14.53 8.73 9.36
N GLY A 207 -13.79 9.38 8.46
CA GLY A 207 -12.37 9.11 8.23
C GLY A 207 -11.53 9.30 9.48
N ALA A 208 -11.82 10.32 10.30
CA ALA A 208 -11.14 10.53 11.57
C ALA A 208 -11.36 9.37 12.54
N THR A 209 -12.57 8.81 12.58
CA THR A 209 -12.89 7.64 13.40
C THR A 209 -12.17 6.38 12.90
N GLN A 210 -12.16 6.14 11.58
CA GLN A 210 -11.45 5.00 10.97
C GLN A 210 -9.93 5.09 11.20
N ARG A 211 -9.34 6.28 11.09
CA ARG A 211 -7.93 6.54 11.43
C ARG A 211 -7.66 6.27 12.90
N GLY A 212 -8.56 6.68 13.80
CA GLY A 212 -8.47 6.40 15.24
C GLY A 212 -8.49 4.90 15.54
N LEU A 213 -9.38 4.17 14.87
CA LEU A 213 -9.50 2.72 14.98
C LEU A 213 -8.23 2.01 14.50
N ARG A 214 -7.63 2.48 13.39
CA ARG A 214 -6.35 1.97 12.89
C ARG A 214 -5.21 2.21 13.89
N GLU A 215 -5.11 3.41 14.43
CA GLU A 215 -4.09 3.75 15.44
C GLU A 215 -4.20 2.84 16.68
N MET A 216 -5.44 2.63 17.16
CA MET A 216 -5.73 1.72 18.27
C MET A 216 -5.33 0.28 17.94
N ARG A 217 -5.78 -0.26 16.80
CA ARG A 217 -5.45 -1.64 16.36
C ARG A 217 -3.95 -1.85 16.22
N ARG A 218 -3.23 -0.88 15.65
CA ARG A 218 -1.76 -0.90 15.55
C ARG A 218 -1.08 -0.89 16.93
N ALA A 219 -1.64 -0.18 17.90
CA ALA A 219 -1.14 -0.19 19.28
C ALA A 219 -1.38 -1.54 19.95
N VAL A 220 -2.54 -2.16 19.76
CA VAL A 220 -2.85 -3.53 20.25
C VAL A 220 -1.92 -4.57 19.62
N ALA A 221 -1.69 -4.50 18.30
CA ALA A 221 -0.77 -5.39 17.59
C ALA A 221 0.67 -5.31 18.09
N ARG A 222 1.06 -4.15 18.64
CA ARG A 222 2.39 -3.90 19.18
C ARG A 222 2.52 -4.24 20.65
N SER A 223 1.43 -4.12 21.42
CA SER A 223 1.50 -4.36 22.85
C SER A 223 1.75 -5.82 23.15
N SER A 224 0.99 -6.72 22.52
CA SER A 224 1.09 -8.15 22.78
C SER A 224 1.82 -8.86 21.64
N ARG A 225 3.04 -9.34 21.91
CA ARG A 225 3.84 -10.14 20.98
C ARG A 225 4.18 -11.49 21.61
N PHE A 226 3.94 -12.55 20.86
CA PHE A 226 4.31 -13.90 21.25
C PHE A 226 5.34 -14.42 20.25
N THR A 227 6.56 -14.65 20.71
CA THR A 227 7.61 -15.28 19.89
C THR A 227 7.66 -16.76 20.24
N ALA A 228 7.39 -17.60 19.25
CA ALA A 228 7.41 -19.04 19.34
C ALA A 228 8.62 -19.60 18.56
N VAL A 229 9.34 -20.55 19.12
CA VAL A 229 10.32 -21.36 18.39
C VAL A 229 9.79 -22.78 18.29
N VAL A 230 9.66 -23.28 17.07
CA VAL A 230 9.15 -24.63 16.77
C VAL A 230 10.23 -25.48 16.10
N ARG A 231 10.12 -26.81 16.24
CA ARG A 231 11.16 -27.79 15.88
C ARG A 231 11.34 -28.04 14.38
N THR A 232 10.49 -27.52 13.51
CA THR A 232 10.57 -27.83 12.06
C THR A 232 10.05 -26.68 11.23
N TRP A 233 10.48 -26.63 9.97
CA TRP A 233 9.97 -25.72 8.95
C TRP A 233 8.56 -26.04 8.49
N PHE A 234 8.13 -27.29 8.71
CA PHE A 234 6.84 -27.77 8.26
C PHE A 234 5.81 -27.79 9.40
N ARG A 235 4.58 -27.50 9.04
CA ARG A 235 3.38 -27.65 9.87
C ARG A 235 3.00 -29.14 9.93
N SER A 236 2.04 -29.47 10.78
CA SER A 236 1.57 -30.86 10.95
C SER A 236 0.92 -31.44 9.70
N ASP A 237 0.44 -30.59 8.79
CA ASP A 237 -0.14 -30.97 7.49
C ASP A 237 0.92 -31.16 6.38
N GLY A 238 2.21 -30.99 6.69
CA GLY A 238 3.32 -31.12 5.74
C GLY A 238 3.56 -29.86 4.89
N THR A 239 2.81 -28.78 5.09
CA THR A 239 3.06 -27.49 4.43
C THR A 239 4.07 -26.65 5.20
N LEU A 240 4.76 -25.71 4.56
CA LEU A 240 5.66 -24.78 5.27
C LEU A 240 4.87 -23.82 6.16
N TRP A 241 5.51 -23.37 7.25
CA TRP A 241 5.01 -22.21 7.99
C TRP A 241 4.97 -20.98 7.10
N ASP A 242 3.87 -20.23 7.14
CA ASP A 242 3.71 -19.03 6.34
C ASP A 242 3.11 -17.88 7.16
N LEU A 243 3.21 -16.68 6.60
CA LEU A 243 2.58 -15.47 7.13
C LEU A 243 1.06 -15.59 7.06
N ASN A 244 0.38 -14.75 7.85
CA ASN A 244 -1.08 -14.58 7.80
C ASN A 244 -1.89 -15.85 8.17
N LEU A 245 -1.27 -16.84 8.81
CA LEU A 245 -1.95 -17.99 9.39
C LEU A 245 -2.44 -17.66 10.81
N LEU A 246 -3.66 -18.09 11.14
CA LEU A 246 -4.23 -17.94 12.47
C LEU A 246 -3.94 -19.21 13.28
N THR A 247 -3.13 -19.06 14.31
CA THR A 247 -2.58 -20.19 15.08
C THR A 247 -3.03 -20.09 16.54
N ARG A 248 -3.61 -21.17 17.04
CA ARG A 248 -3.97 -21.32 18.46
C ARG A 248 -2.70 -21.52 19.27
N VAL A 249 -2.49 -20.73 20.31
CA VAL A 249 -1.38 -20.89 21.25
C VAL A 249 -1.92 -21.33 22.60
N THR A 250 -1.34 -22.41 23.13
CA THR A 250 -1.57 -22.97 24.46
C THR A 250 -0.24 -22.99 25.21
N ALA A 251 -0.10 -22.08 26.17
CA ALA A 251 1.10 -21.92 26.97
C ALA A 251 0.71 -21.50 28.40
N SER A 252 0.11 -22.42 29.16
CA SER A 252 -0.42 -22.17 30.50
C SER A 252 0.63 -21.62 31.48
N ARG A 253 1.92 -21.87 31.27
CA ARG A 253 3.01 -21.26 32.05
C ARG A 253 3.01 -19.73 32.00
N PHE A 254 2.51 -19.14 30.92
CA PHE A 254 2.38 -17.68 30.73
C PHE A 254 0.94 -17.18 31.00
N GLY A 255 0.05 -18.03 31.55
CA GLY A 255 -1.36 -17.71 31.72
C GLY A 255 -2.15 -17.65 30.40
N ILE A 256 -1.62 -18.23 29.32
CA ILE A 256 -2.28 -18.30 28.02
C ILE A 256 -2.79 -19.73 27.85
N ASP A 257 -4.03 -20.00 28.25
CA ASP A 257 -4.60 -21.34 28.09
C ASP A 257 -5.00 -21.61 26.65
N GLN A 258 -5.74 -20.68 26.03
CA GLN A 258 -6.10 -20.78 24.62
C GLN A 258 -6.25 -19.38 24.03
N ARG A 259 -5.42 -19.03 23.06
CA ARG A 259 -5.55 -17.76 22.33
C ARG A 259 -5.16 -17.91 20.87
N ASP A 260 -6.00 -17.38 19.99
CA ASP A 260 -5.71 -17.32 18.56
C ASP A 260 -4.87 -16.08 18.25
N LEU A 261 -3.71 -16.30 17.65
CA LEU A 261 -2.77 -15.25 17.26
C LEU A 261 -2.40 -15.42 15.78
N LEU A 262 -2.24 -14.29 15.08
CA LEU A 262 -1.87 -14.26 13.68
C LEU A 262 -0.35 -14.29 13.54
N ILE A 263 0.18 -15.14 12.66
CA ILE A 263 1.60 -15.17 12.32
C ILE A 263 1.94 -13.93 11.49
N CYS A 264 2.82 -13.09 12.03
CA CYS A 264 3.24 -11.83 11.44
C CYS A 264 4.62 -11.91 10.79
N GLN A 265 5.43 -12.87 11.22
CA GLN A 265 6.80 -13.07 10.78
C GLN A 265 7.16 -14.53 10.98
N VAL A 266 7.84 -15.09 9.99
CA VAL A 266 8.38 -16.44 9.99
C VAL A 266 9.86 -16.33 9.65
N GLU A 267 10.71 -16.92 10.47
CA GLU A 267 12.15 -17.03 10.22
C GLU A 267 12.53 -18.51 10.28
N PHE A 268 12.98 -19.03 9.15
CA PHE A 268 13.53 -20.38 9.06
C PHE A 268 15.02 -20.34 9.39
N SER A 269 15.45 -21.29 10.21
CA SER A 269 16.86 -21.45 10.56
C SER A 269 17.26 -22.91 10.54
N LEU A 270 18.51 -23.16 10.14
CA LEU A 270 19.15 -24.47 10.19
C LEU A 270 20.51 -24.31 10.86
N ASP A 271 20.69 -25.02 11.98
CA ASP A 271 21.89 -24.95 12.79
C ASP A 271 22.40 -26.36 13.14
N ALA A 272 23.71 -26.52 13.28
CA ALA A 272 24.32 -27.83 13.56
C ALA A 272 23.98 -28.39 14.95
N GLN A 273 23.70 -27.54 15.93
CA GLN A 273 23.33 -27.92 17.30
C GLN A 273 21.81 -27.99 17.48
N LYS A 274 21.07 -27.03 16.93
CA LYS A 274 19.61 -26.92 17.11
C LYS A 274 18.79 -27.62 16.03
N GLY A 275 19.41 -27.99 14.90
CA GLY A 275 18.73 -28.56 13.74
C GLY A 275 17.91 -27.51 12.97
N GLU A 276 16.89 -27.98 12.24
CA GLU A 276 15.88 -27.10 11.66
C GLU A 276 15.01 -26.51 12.76
N THR A 277 14.89 -25.19 12.84
CA THR A 277 13.90 -24.55 13.70
C THR A 277 13.27 -23.37 13.01
N THR A 278 12.02 -23.07 13.36
CA THR A 278 11.29 -21.91 12.85
C THR A 278 10.94 -20.99 14.00
N ARG A 279 11.32 -19.71 13.88
CA ARG A 279 10.86 -18.66 14.78
C ARG A 279 9.63 -17.98 14.18
N LEU A 280 8.54 -17.99 14.94
CA LEU A 280 7.27 -17.35 14.58
C LEU A 280 7.05 -16.15 15.50
N ILE A 281 6.75 -14.98 14.95
CA ILE A 281 6.26 -13.84 15.73
C ILE A 281 4.77 -13.72 15.51
N LEU A 282 4.00 -13.94 16.57
CA LEU A 282 2.55 -13.87 16.56
C LEU A 282 2.04 -12.64 17.32
N ALA A 283 0.89 -12.12 16.89
CA ALA A 283 0.21 -11.01 17.53
C ALA A 283 -1.32 -11.12 17.38
N PRO A 284 -2.12 -10.40 18.18
CA PRO A 284 -3.58 -10.43 18.05
C PRO A 284 -4.05 -10.06 16.64
N ARG A 285 -4.94 -10.88 16.07
CA ARG A 285 -5.46 -10.72 14.71
C ARG A 285 -6.06 -9.35 14.46
N ASP A 286 -6.83 -8.83 15.42
CA ASP A 286 -7.54 -7.55 15.29
C ASP A 286 -6.61 -6.38 14.99
N GLY A 287 -5.34 -6.50 15.38
CA GLY A 287 -4.30 -5.53 15.07
C GLY A 287 -3.97 -5.39 13.58
N PHE A 288 -4.30 -6.39 12.77
CA PHE A 288 -4.03 -6.48 11.33
C PHE A 288 -5.27 -6.26 10.47
N ILE A 289 -6.44 -6.04 11.08
CA ILE A 289 -7.65 -5.66 10.35
C ILE A 289 -7.55 -4.17 10.02
N VAL A 290 -7.30 -3.86 8.75
CA VAL A 290 -7.22 -2.48 8.27
C VAL A 290 -8.64 -1.93 8.13
N PRO A 291 -9.05 -0.92 8.91
CA PRO A 291 -10.33 -0.26 8.68
C PRO A 291 -10.26 0.50 7.34
N ALA A 292 -11.25 0.32 6.48
CA ALA A 292 -11.32 1.07 5.23
C ALA A 292 -11.47 2.56 5.54
N GLU A 293 -10.50 3.36 5.09
CA GLU A 293 -10.61 4.82 5.10
C GLU A 293 -11.33 5.22 3.81
N PRO A 294 -12.66 5.48 3.84
CA PRO A 294 -13.40 5.76 2.63
C PRO A 294 -12.74 6.91 1.87
N ASP A 295 -12.65 6.77 0.55
CA ASP A 295 -12.16 7.84 -0.31
C ASP A 295 -12.93 9.11 0.06
N SER A 296 -12.21 10.22 0.28
CA SER A 296 -12.90 11.50 0.42
C SER A 296 -13.80 11.62 -0.78
N LYS A 297 -15.11 11.80 -0.60
CA LYS A 297 -15.97 12.16 -1.72
C LYS A 297 -15.26 13.31 -2.39
N GLY A 298 -14.82 13.08 -3.63
CA GLY A 298 -14.18 14.11 -4.42
C GLY A 298 -15.03 15.36 -4.24
N ARG A 299 -14.37 16.48 -3.94
CA ARG A 299 -15.04 17.78 -3.84
C ARG A 299 -15.51 18.10 -5.27
N GLY A 300 -16.64 17.50 -5.65
CA GLY A 300 -16.99 17.22 -7.05
C GLY A 300 -18.11 16.19 -7.16
N GLY A 301 -19.05 16.20 -6.22
CA GLY A 301 -20.38 15.60 -6.38
C GLY A 301 -21.39 16.69 -6.71
N ASN A 302 -21.16 17.36 -7.84
CA ASN A 302 -22.20 17.96 -8.67
C ASN A 302 -21.68 17.79 -10.09
N ASP A 303 -22.31 16.91 -10.86
CA ASP A 303 -22.09 16.73 -12.29
C ASP A 303 -22.24 18.07 -13.01
N ALA A 304 -21.13 18.77 -13.28
CA ALA A 304 -21.10 19.94 -14.18
C ALA A 304 -19.69 20.46 -14.52
N GLY A 305 -18.61 19.67 -14.43
CA GLY A 305 -17.26 20.28 -14.53
C GLY A 305 -16.08 19.39 -14.88
N GLY A 306 -16.29 18.26 -15.56
CA GLY A 306 -15.19 17.49 -16.13
C GLY A 306 -14.58 18.16 -17.37
N VAL A 307 -13.44 17.66 -17.83
CA VAL A 307 -12.79 18.07 -19.10
C VAL A 307 -13.77 18.03 -20.27
N ASP A 308 -14.76 17.12 -20.23
CA ASP A 308 -15.87 17.06 -21.19
C ASP A 308 -16.77 18.31 -21.18
N ALA A 309 -17.00 18.93 -20.03
CA ALA A 309 -17.76 20.19 -19.94
C ALA A 309 -16.99 21.36 -20.57
N PHE A 310 -15.65 21.38 -20.44
CA PHE A 310 -14.79 22.36 -21.12
C PHE A 310 -14.78 22.13 -22.64
N ILE A 311 -14.70 20.88 -23.08
CA ILE A 311 -14.74 20.49 -24.50
C ILE A 311 -16.12 20.83 -25.10
N HIS A 312 -17.23 20.49 -24.43
CA HIS A 312 -18.58 20.88 -24.86
C HIS A 312 -18.77 22.40 -24.90
N GLN A 313 -18.20 23.15 -23.96
CA GLN A 313 -18.27 24.61 -23.95
C GLN A 313 -17.44 25.25 -25.09
N GLN A 314 -16.28 24.67 -25.43
CA GLN A 314 -15.48 25.05 -26.61
C GLN A 314 -16.19 24.70 -27.92
N MET A 315 -16.77 23.51 -28.03
CA MET A 315 -17.50 23.06 -29.22
C MET A 315 -18.80 23.86 -29.45
N LYS A 316 -19.49 24.26 -28.37
CA LYS A 316 -20.67 25.14 -28.44
C LYS A 316 -20.33 26.56 -28.85
N LYS A 317 -19.15 27.08 -28.46
CA LYS A 317 -18.62 28.36 -28.97
C LYS A 317 -18.27 28.30 -30.46
N GLN A 318 -17.95 27.12 -30.98
CA GLN A 318 -17.71 26.85 -32.40
C GLN A 318 -19.00 26.51 -33.18
N GLY A 319 -20.17 26.57 -32.53
CA GLY A 319 -21.48 26.38 -33.18
C GLY A 319 -21.88 24.91 -33.41
N ILE A 320 -21.14 23.95 -32.88
CA ILE A 320 -21.44 22.52 -33.01
C ILE A 320 -22.46 22.14 -31.92
N THR A 321 -23.62 21.63 -32.32
CA THR A 321 -24.68 21.15 -31.41
C THR A 321 -24.82 19.65 -31.53
N PHE A 322 -24.85 18.95 -30.39
CA PHE A 322 -25.17 17.53 -30.32
C PHE A 322 -26.61 17.39 -29.83
N ASN A 323 -27.37 16.52 -30.48
CA ASN A 323 -28.78 16.29 -30.19
C ASN A 323 -28.86 15.12 -29.20
N ASP A 324 -28.97 15.43 -27.91
CA ASP A 324 -28.98 14.42 -26.86
C ASP A 324 -30.32 13.66 -26.89
N LYS A 325 -30.27 12.39 -27.30
CA LYS A 325 -31.25 11.35 -26.98
C LYS A 325 -30.53 10.22 -26.27
#